data_AF-A0A2W7RKK7-F1
#
_entry.id   AF-A0A2W7RKK7-F1
#
_cell.length_a   1.000
_cell.length_b   1.000
_cell.length_c   1.000
_cell.angle_alpha   90.00
_cell.angle_beta   90.00
_cell.angle_gamma   90.00
#
_symmetry.space_group_name_H-M   'P 1'
#
loop_
_entity.id
_entity.type
_entity.pdbx_description
1 polymer ?
#
loop_
_entity_poly.entity_id
_entity_poly.type
_entity_poly.pdbx_seq_one_letter_code
_entity_poly.pdbx_strand_id
1 'polypeptide(L)' 'MDYGKAGSVKTGKAAPRHSEHNAKGSEKNPYGDRATKAELLARMKAAAEAKKAKKTQD' A
#
# COMPACT_ATOMS: atom_id res chain seq x y z
N MET A 1 44.82 -23.60 -2.76
CA MET A 1 43.91 -22.44 -2.69
C MET A 1 44.11 -21.77 -1.34
N ASP A 2 44.52 -20.50 -1.31
CA ASP A 2 44.76 -19.77 -0.07
C ASP A 2 43.47 -19.15 0.46
N TYR A 3 42.76 -19.91 1.30
CA TYR A 3 41.49 -19.49 1.91
C TYR A 3 41.63 -18.22 2.79
N GLY A 4 42.84 -17.85 3.21
CA GLY A 4 43.12 -16.62 3.97
C GLY A 4 43.07 -15.32 3.17
N LYS A 5 43.10 -15.37 1.82
CA LYS A 5 42.93 -14.18 0.95
C LYS A 5 41.49 -13.93 0.52
N ALA A 6 40.60 -14.88 0.77
CA ALA A 6 39.17 -14.70 0.53
C ALA A 6 38.58 -13.88 1.68
N GLY A 7 38.64 -12.55 1.55
CA GLY A 7 38.03 -11.63 2.52
C GLY A 7 36.55 -11.94 2.79
N SER A 8 36.07 -11.52 3.95
CA SER A 8 34.69 -11.76 4.38
C SER A 8 33.67 -11.11 3.43
N VAL A 9 32.58 -11.83 3.18
CA VAL A 9 31.45 -11.33 2.38
C VAL A 9 30.84 -10.08 3.02
N LYS A 10 30.74 -9.02 2.24
CA LYS A 10 30.12 -7.75 2.69
C LYS A 10 28.63 -7.97 2.90
N THR A 11 28.19 -8.01 4.15
CA THR A 11 26.76 -8.03 4.49
C THR A 11 26.16 -6.67 4.20
N GLY A 12 25.15 -6.61 3.31
CA GLY A 12 24.38 -5.39 3.07
C GLY A 12 23.77 -4.90 4.39
N LYS A 13 24.20 -3.72 4.86
CA LYS A 13 23.72 -3.15 6.11
C LYS A 13 22.34 -2.52 5.87
N ALA A 14 21.34 -3.00 6.61
CA ALA A 14 20.00 -2.43 6.78
C ALA A 14 19.01 -2.45 5.59
N ALA A 15 19.33 -3.09 4.46
CA ALA A 15 18.33 -3.30 3.41
C ALA A 15 17.36 -4.44 3.80
N PRO A 16 16.03 -4.28 3.61
CA PRO A 16 15.08 -5.39 3.74
C PRO A 16 15.50 -6.54 2.84
N ARG A 17 15.50 -7.77 3.37
CA ARG A 17 15.91 -8.96 2.61
C ARG A 17 14.93 -9.33 1.50
N HIS A 18 13.69 -8.87 1.63
CA HIS A 18 12.60 -9.12 0.70
C HIS A 18 11.63 -7.93 0.69
N SER A 19 11.02 -7.68 -0.47
CA SER A 19 9.90 -6.75 -0.58
C SER A 19 8.61 -7.49 -0.21
N GLU A 20 7.79 -6.91 0.66
CA GLU A 20 6.48 -7.48 0.97
C GLU A 20 5.52 -7.31 -0.22
N HIS A 21 4.83 -8.38 -0.61
CA HIS A 21 3.85 -8.34 -1.70
C HIS A 21 2.69 -7.38 -1.46
N ASN A 22 2.43 -7.03 -0.20
CA ASN A 22 1.40 -6.09 0.21
C ASN A 22 1.97 -4.77 0.74
N ALA A 23 3.24 -4.45 0.41
CA ALA A 23 3.84 -3.19 0.79
C ALA A 23 2.98 -2.02 0.26
N LYS A 24 2.67 -1.07 1.15
CA LYS A 24 1.90 0.14 0.79
C LYS A 24 2.62 0.95 -0.28
N GLY A 25 1.89 1.38 -1.30
CA GLY A 25 2.46 2.10 -2.45
C GLY A 25 3.08 1.18 -3.52
N SER A 26 2.96 -0.14 -3.39
CA SER A 26 3.32 -1.07 -4.47
C SER A 26 2.24 -1.12 -5.55
N GLU A 27 2.58 -1.63 -6.73
CA GLU A 27 1.62 -1.84 -7.83
C GLU A 27 0.41 -2.69 -7.40
N LYS A 28 0.62 -3.63 -6.47
CA LYS A 28 -0.43 -4.52 -5.94
C LYS A 28 -1.18 -3.94 -4.74
N ASN A 29 -0.57 -2.99 -4.01
CA ASN A 29 -1.21 -2.27 -2.92
C ASN A 29 -0.97 -0.76 -3.06
N PRO A 30 -1.65 -0.10 -4.03
CA PRO A 30 -1.48 1.32 -4.30
C PRO A 30 -2.05 2.21 -3.20
N TYR A 31 -2.85 1.65 -2.29
CA TYR A 31 -3.58 2.35 -1.22
C TYR A 31 -2.68 2.81 -0.05
N GLY A 32 -1.42 3.11 -0.33
CA GLY A 32 -0.53 3.72 0.67
C GLY A 32 -1.07 5.06 1.18
N ASP A 33 -1.73 5.81 0.30
CA ASP A 33 -2.33 7.09 0.62
C ASP A 33 -3.84 6.96 0.81
N ARG A 34 -4.30 7.37 2.00
CA ARG A 34 -5.74 7.54 2.25
C ARG A 34 -6.22 8.68 1.35
N ALA A 35 -7.36 8.48 0.70
CA ALA A 35 -8.07 9.55 -0.01
C ALA A 35 -8.13 10.82 0.86
N THR A 36 -7.98 11.98 0.24
CA THR A 36 -8.02 13.24 0.98
C THR A 36 -9.36 13.35 1.71
N LYS A 37 -9.40 14.06 2.84
CA LYS A 37 -10.65 14.20 3.63
C LYS A 37 -11.81 14.69 2.76
N ALA A 38 -11.54 15.53 1.76
CA ALA A 38 -12.52 16.02 0.81
C ALA A 38 -13.12 14.89 -0.05
N GLU A 39 -12.27 14.04 -0.65
CA GLU A 39 -12.71 12.89 -1.47
C GLU A 39 -13.51 11.88 -0.66
N LEU A 40 -13.11 11.62 0.59
CA LEU A 40 -13.85 10.74 1.49
C LEU A 40 -15.27 11.28 1.75
N LEU A 41 -15.38 12.57 2.08
CA LEU A 41 -16.67 13.21 2.34
C LEU A 41 -17.56 13.21 1.09
N ALA A 42 -17.00 13.45 -0.09
CA ALA A 42 -17.75 13.37 -1.35
C ALA A 42 -18.31 11.96 -1.58
N ARG A 43 -17.50 10.91 -1.37
CA ARG A 43 -17.93 9.52 -1.50
C ARG A 43 -19.05 9.17 -0.50
N MET A 44 -18.96 9.65 0.74
CA MET A 44 -19.99 9.42 1.75
C MET A 44 -21.33 10.11 1.40
N LYS A 45 -21.28 11.34 0.88
CA LYS A 45 -22.48 12.06 0.42
C LYS A 45 -23.14 11.36 -0.76
N ALA A 46 -22.36 10.99 -1.77
CA ALA A 46 -22.87 10.24 -2.93
C ALA A 46 -23.50 8.91 -2.52
N ALA A 47 -22.87 8.16 -1.61
CA ALA A 47 -23.43 6.92 -1.08
C ALA A 47 -24.75 7.15 -0.31
N ALA A 48 -24.86 8.25 0.44
CA ALA A 48 -26.09 8.60 1.15
C ALA A 48 -27.23 8.97 0.16
N GLU A 49 -26.93 9.70 -0.91
CA GLU A 49 -27.90 10.04 -1.96
C GLU A 49 -28.38 8.79 -2.71
N ALA A 50 -27.46 7.89 -3.09
CA ALA A 50 -27.81 6.63 -3.74
C ALA A 50 -28.72 5.75 -2.86
N LYS A 51 -28.46 5.70 -1.54
CA LYS A 51 -29.31 4.98 -0.58
C LYS A 51 -30.70 5.61 -0.46
N LYS A 52 -30.79 6.95 -0.47
CA LYS A 52 -32.09 7.66 -0.47
C LYS A 52 -32.87 7.37 -1.74
N ALA A 53 -32.24 7.46 -2.91
CA ALA A 53 -32.85 7.16 -4.19
C ALA A 53 -33.37 5.72 -4.27
N LYS A 54 -32.57 4.76 -3.79
CA LYS A 54 -33.00 3.35 -3.70
C LYS A 54 -34.20 3.17 -2.77
N LYS A 55 -34.20 3.82 -1.60
CA LYS A 55 -35.32 3.75 -0.64
C LYS A 55 -36.63 4.33 -1.20
N THR A 56 -36.56 5.25 -2.16
CA THR A 56 -37.75 5.84 -2.80
C THR A 56 -38.28 4.96 -3.96
N GLN A 57 -37.52 3.96 -4.42
CA GLN A 57 -37.92 3.05 -5.50
C GLN A 57 -38.39 1.67 -5.02
N ASP A 58 -38.30 1.38 -3.72
CA ASP A 58 -38.97 0.26 -3.04
C ASP A 58 -40.30 0.74 -2.43
#